data_AF-A0A2E1MML4-F1
#
_entry.id   AF-A0A2E1MML4-F1
#
_cell.length_a   1.000
_cell.length_b   1.000
_cell.length_c   1.000
_cell.angle_alpha   90.00
_cell.angle_beta   90.00
_cell.angle_gamma   90.00
#
_symmetry.space_group_name_H-M   'P 1'
#
loop_
_entity.id
_entity.type
_entity.pdbx_description
1 polymer ?
#
loop_
_entity_poly.entity_id
_entity_poly.type
_entity_poly.pdbx_seq_one_letter_code
_entity_poly.pdbx_strand_id
1 'polypeptide(L)'
;MVLSINNLFRKIGDSINNKNILFCFFVSQFLALIIYQNSYVANFGDHYHLILDIYRGNNVVYGGHPESPTFTIIGLLFSFKNFYIYSLLVYFISSLLMYGTFRNLSFLKENLIFLNFTGWIITISWWMGYVDIFLIYFSSYLIKLAYNKQAKNLTLFLLSGMIIFTHSGLGIFLLITIHILNFVFLINKVKVTLLGSIFGYLLNQFYLQLIKYDFSESRLSSALDKEILFENIVNGVKNVLSIFNSSIFIFSLLIIYLAFKGTFKINKNIILALIIAFLGSVILYDTSRYFSILSFPVVVSLIDLNSSQLSLLKYKVHLLIFTSFWPKTHIWENRSYQDSPFSDQVTIYKIFKDLITYFF
;
A
#
# COMPACT_ATOMS: atom_id res chain seq x y z
N MET A 1 5.77 -32.62 -9.17
CA MET A 1 5.47 -31.19 -8.93
C MET A 1 4.03 -30.87 -9.35
N VAL A 2 3.06 -31.63 -8.86
CA VAL A 2 1.62 -31.38 -9.01
C VAL A 2 1.09 -31.24 -7.59
N LEU A 3 1.27 -30.06 -7.00
CA LEU A 3 0.39 -29.66 -5.90
C LEU A 3 -1.00 -29.65 -6.54
N SER A 4 -1.81 -30.66 -6.22
CA SER A 4 -3.07 -30.88 -6.93
C SER A 4 -3.86 -29.58 -6.96
N ILE A 5 -4.31 -29.20 -8.15
CA ILE A 5 -5.18 -28.03 -8.36
C ILE A 5 -6.36 -28.07 -7.37
N ASN A 6 -6.81 -29.28 -6.99
CA ASN A 6 -7.78 -29.52 -5.93
C ASN A 6 -7.35 -29.01 -4.54
N ASN A 7 -6.08 -29.16 -4.13
CA ASN A 7 -5.58 -28.57 -2.88
C ASN A 7 -5.50 -27.04 -2.95
N LEU A 8 -5.23 -26.46 -4.12
CA LEU A 8 -5.28 -25.02 -4.32
C LEU A 8 -6.73 -24.51 -4.21
N PHE A 9 -7.68 -25.14 -4.91
CA PHE A 9 -9.10 -24.79 -4.85
C PHE A 9 -9.69 -25.02 -3.46
N ARG A 10 -9.30 -26.08 -2.75
CA ARG A 10 -9.72 -26.29 -1.36
C ARG A 10 -9.18 -25.19 -0.44
N LYS A 11 -7.90 -24.83 -0.55
CA LYS A 11 -7.31 -23.70 0.21
C LYS A 11 -7.90 -22.33 -0.17
N ILE A 12 -8.44 -22.18 -1.38
CA ILE A 12 -9.19 -21.00 -1.80
C ILE A 12 -10.60 -21.05 -1.19
N GLY A 13 -11.29 -22.19 -1.27
CA GLY A 13 -12.61 -22.40 -0.66
C GLY A 13 -12.61 -22.21 0.86
N ASP A 14 -11.64 -22.80 1.56
CA ASP A 14 -11.45 -22.62 3.01
C ASP A 14 -11.18 -21.15 3.38
N SER A 15 -10.51 -20.40 2.49
CA SER A 15 -10.26 -18.96 2.64
C SER A 15 -11.50 -18.11 2.39
N ILE A 16 -12.33 -18.50 1.42
CA ILE A 16 -13.64 -17.87 1.17
C ILE A 16 -14.57 -18.12 2.36
N ASN A 17 -14.46 -19.28 3.02
CA ASN A 17 -15.25 -19.59 4.20
C ASN A 17 -14.79 -18.87 5.48
N ASN A 18 -13.66 -18.15 5.46
CA ASN A 18 -13.21 -17.38 6.61
C ASN A 18 -14.00 -16.06 6.72
N LYS A 19 -15.01 -16.07 7.59
CA LYS A 19 -15.90 -14.94 7.86
C LYS A 19 -15.16 -13.65 8.19
N ASN A 20 -14.02 -13.70 8.89
CA ASN A 20 -13.27 -12.50 9.25
C ASN A 20 -12.58 -11.86 8.04
N ILE A 21 -12.03 -12.67 7.13
CA ILE A 21 -11.40 -12.16 5.90
C ILE A 21 -12.45 -11.50 5.01
N LEU A 22 -13.59 -12.17 4.80
CA LEU A 22 -14.69 -11.62 4.00
C LEU A 22 -15.24 -10.34 4.63
N PHE A 23 -15.50 -10.34 5.93
CA PHE A 23 -15.95 -9.15 6.64
C PHE A 23 -14.97 -7.99 6.47
N CYS A 24 -13.67 -8.24 6.67
CA CYS A 24 -12.67 -7.20 6.52
C CYS A 24 -12.62 -6.68 5.07
N PHE A 25 -12.69 -7.57 4.08
CA PHE A 25 -12.73 -7.20 2.67
C PHE A 25 -13.95 -6.34 2.33
N PHE A 26 -15.16 -6.78 2.69
CA PHE A 26 -16.39 -6.03 2.39
C PHE A 26 -16.45 -4.69 3.11
N VAL A 27 -16.02 -4.63 4.38
CA VAL A 27 -15.91 -3.34 5.10
C VAL A 27 -14.91 -2.43 4.42
N SER A 28 -13.77 -2.96 3.95
CA SER A 28 -12.78 -2.15 3.23
C SER A 28 -13.34 -1.61 1.92
N GLN A 29 -14.06 -2.44 1.16
CA GLN A 29 -14.74 -2.02 -0.07
C GLN A 29 -15.81 -0.97 0.22
N PHE A 30 -16.61 -1.14 1.27
CA PHE A 30 -17.59 -0.15 1.70
C PHE A 30 -16.93 1.19 2.05
N LEU A 31 -15.90 1.17 2.89
CA LEU A 31 -15.16 2.38 3.28
C LEU A 31 -14.56 3.08 2.05
N ALA A 32 -13.88 2.31 1.20
CA ALA A 32 -13.26 2.77 -0.03
C ALA A 32 -14.27 3.41 -1.01
N LEU A 33 -15.36 2.72 -1.30
CA LEU A 33 -16.31 3.12 -2.34
C LEU A 33 -17.30 4.19 -1.87
N ILE A 34 -17.75 4.13 -0.61
CA ILE A 34 -18.87 4.95 -0.13
C ILE A 34 -18.37 6.11 0.71
N ILE A 35 -17.42 5.87 1.62
CA ILE A 35 -16.94 6.91 2.54
C ILE A 35 -15.85 7.74 1.88
N TYR A 36 -14.87 7.08 1.26
CA TYR A 36 -13.71 7.75 0.66
C TYR A 36 -13.88 8.06 -0.82
N GLN A 37 -14.97 7.61 -1.43
CA GLN A 37 -15.35 7.90 -2.82
C GLN A 37 -14.18 7.73 -3.80
N ASN A 38 -13.55 6.55 -3.79
CA ASN A 38 -12.38 6.25 -4.63
C ASN A 38 -12.47 6.85 -6.04
N SER A 39 -11.45 7.64 -6.40
CA SER A 39 -11.24 8.16 -7.74
C SER A 39 -10.02 7.49 -8.38
N TYR A 40 -9.92 7.55 -9.70
CA TYR A 40 -8.68 7.17 -10.38
C TYR A 40 -7.61 8.26 -10.18
N VAL A 41 -6.33 7.89 -10.26
CA VAL A 41 -5.21 8.85 -10.21
C VAL A 41 -5.38 9.97 -11.24
N ALA A 42 -4.92 11.18 -10.93
CA ALA A 42 -5.11 12.38 -11.76
C ALA A 42 -4.74 12.22 -13.24
N ASN A 43 -3.70 11.43 -13.52
CA ASN A 43 -3.17 11.22 -14.87
C ASN A 43 -3.49 9.81 -15.40
N PHE A 44 -4.57 9.19 -14.92
CA PHE A 44 -4.92 7.81 -15.30
C PHE A 44 -5.19 7.67 -16.81
N GLY A 45 -5.78 8.68 -17.43
CA GLY A 45 -5.94 8.77 -18.88
C GLY A 45 -4.59 8.77 -19.61
N ASP A 46 -3.63 9.58 -19.14
CA ASP A 46 -2.29 9.66 -19.74
C ASP A 46 -1.53 8.35 -19.61
N HIS A 47 -1.68 7.63 -18.49
CA HIS A 47 -1.12 6.28 -18.31
C HIS A 47 -1.69 5.30 -19.35
N TYR A 48 -2.97 5.40 -19.66
CA TYR A 48 -3.59 4.58 -20.70
C TYR A 48 -3.14 4.99 -22.11
N HIS A 49 -3.00 6.28 -22.40
CA HIS A 49 -2.45 6.76 -23.67
C HIS A 49 -1.01 6.30 -23.89
N LEU A 50 -0.18 6.33 -22.85
CA LEU A 50 1.17 5.76 -22.86
C LEU A 50 1.17 4.28 -23.28
N ILE A 51 0.26 3.46 -22.74
CA ILE A 51 0.11 2.05 -23.14
C ILE A 51 -0.19 1.94 -24.64
N LEU A 52 -1.12 2.76 -25.14
CA LEU A 52 -1.49 2.75 -26.56
C LEU A 52 -0.35 3.21 -27.48
N ASP A 53 0.41 4.23 -27.07
CA ASP A 53 1.52 4.74 -27.86
C ASP A 53 2.68 3.75 -27.93
N ILE A 54 3.01 3.08 -26.81
CA ILE A 54 3.97 1.98 -26.80
C ILE A 54 3.49 0.84 -27.72
N TYR A 55 2.21 0.47 -27.63
CA TYR A 55 1.62 -0.57 -28.48
C TYR A 55 1.69 -0.23 -29.98
N ARG A 56 1.52 1.05 -30.33
CA ARG A 56 1.56 1.55 -31.72
C ARG A 56 2.98 1.77 -32.24
N GLY A 57 4.01 1.60 -31.40
CA GLY A 57 5.40 1.86 -31.78
C GLY A 57 5.70 3.35 -31.97
N ASN A 58 4.88 4.23 -31.39
CA ASN A 58 5.11 5.67 -31.43
C ASN A 58 6.37 6.02 -30.63
N ASN A 59 7.10 7.05 -31.04
CA ASN A 59 8.16 7.62 -30.21
C ASN A 59 7.54 8.30 -29.00
N VAL A 60 7.47 7.59 -27.88
CA VAL A 60 6.98 8.13 -26.62
C VAL A 60 8.11 8.90 -25.94
N VAL A 61 7.88 10.17 -25.63
CA VAL A 61 8.60 10.91 -24.59
C VAL A 61 7.56 11.19 -23.51
N TYR A 62 7.68 10.51 -22.37
CA TYR A 62 6.73 10.65 -21.28
C TYR A 62 7.31 11.58 -20.20
N GLY A 63 6.78 12.81 -20.14
CA GLY A 63 7.09 13.80 -19.10
C GLY A 63 6.11 13.78 -17.91
N GLY A 64 5.19 12.82 -17.86
CA GLY A 64 4.42 12.58 -16.62
C GLY A 64 5.28 11.81 -15.62
N HIS A 65 4.88 11.72 -14.35
CA HIS A 65 5.56 10.86 -13.38
C HIS A 65 5.03 9.42 -13.49
N PRO A 66 5.68 8.45 -14.17
CA PRO A 66 5.31 7.07 -14.03
C PRO A 66 5.80 6.63 -12.65
N GLU A 67 4.97 6.85 -11.64
CA GLU A 67 5.28 6.51 -10.25
C GLU A 67 5.53 5.00 -10.09
N SER A 68 5.11 4.20 -11.07
CA SER A 68 5.43 2.78 -11.15
C SER A 68 5.20 2.17 -12.54
N PRO A 69 6.02 1.19 -12.95
CA PRO A 69 5.80 0.38 -14.15
C PRO A 69 4.58 -0.55 -14.09
N THR A 70 4.06 -0.84 -12.89
CA THR A 70 3.25 -2.05 -12.65
C THR A 70 1.96 -2.07 -13.46
N PHE A 71 1.12 -1.04 -13.36
CA PHE A 71 -0.15 -1.00 -14.11
C PHE A 71 0.05 -0.79 -15.61
N THR A 72 1.08 -0.04 -16.01
CA THR A 72 1.44 0.13 -17.43
C THR A 72 1.83 -1.21 -18.07
N ILE A 73 2.68 -1.99 -17.40
CA ILE A 73 3.08 -3.33 -17.89
C ILE A 73 1.87 -4.26 -17.94
N ILE A 74 1.01 -4.24 -16.93
CA ILE A 74 -0.22 -5.04 -16.95
C ILE A 74 -1.08 -4.65 -18.18
N GLY A 75 -1.26 -3.36 -18.42
CA GLY A 75 -1.99 -2.87 -19.60
C GLY A 75 -1.39 -3.34 -20.92
N LEU A 76 -0.06 -3.32 -21.03
CA LEU A 76 0.67 -3.80 -22.20
C LEU A 76 0.51 -5.31 -22.41
N LEU A 77 0.66 -6.11 -21.35
CA LEU A 77 0.54 -7.58 -21.39
C LEU A 77 -0.82 -8.04 -21.92
N PHE A 78 -1.89 -7.33 -21.57
CA PHE A 78 -3.25 -7.65 -22.00
C PHE A 78 -3.71 -6.88 -23.25
N SER A 79 -2.91 -5.94 -23.75
CA SER A 79 -3.16 -5.18 -24.98
C SER A 79 -4.55 -4.53 -25.03
N PHE A 80 -4.96 -3.87 -23.93
CA PHE A 80 -6.27 -3.22 -23.85
C PHE A 80 -6.37 -2.04 -24.81
N LYS A 81 -7.40 -2.08 -25.68
CA LYS A 81 -7.71 -1.01 -26.65
C LYS A 81 -8.87 -0.11 -26.23
N ASN A 82 -9.53 -0.43 -25.12
CA ASN A 82 -10.62 0.36 -24.56
C ASN A 82 -10.27 0.83 -23.15
N PHE A 83 -10.38 2.14 -22.91
CA PHE A 83 -10.07 2.78 -21.63
C PHE A 83 -10.91 2.21 -20.49
N TYR A 84 -12.24 2.10 -20.67
CA TYR A 84 -13.15 1.60 -19.63
C TYR A 84 -12.84 0.16 -19.21
N ILE A 85 -12.47 -0.70 -20.17
CA ILE A 85 -12.07 -2.09 -19.88
C ILE A 85 -10.76 -2.11 -19.08
N TYR A 86 -9.78 -1.29 -19.45
CA TYR A 86 -8.53 -1.14 -18.69
C TYR A 86 -8.80 -0.64 -17.27
N SER A 87 -9.66 0.36 -17.12
CA SER A 87 -10.08 0.91 -15.82
C SER A 87 -10.72 -0.15 -14.92
N LEU A 88 -11.63 -0.97 -15.47
CA LEU A 88 -12.24 -2.07 -14.74
C LEU A 88 -11.21 -3.11 -14.30
N LEU A 89 -10.25 -3.45 -15.16
CA LEU A 89 -9.17 -4.38 -14.78
C LEU A 89 -8.35 -3.83 -13.62
N VAL A 90 -7.96 -2.55 -13.66
CA VAL A 90 -7.24 -1.90 -12.55
C VAL A 90 -8.03 -1.99 -11.24
N TYR A 91 -9.34 -1.76 -11.30
CA TYR A 91 -10.25 -1.93 -10.16
C TYR A 91 -10.25 -3.39 -9.65
N PHE A 92 -10.45 -4.37 -10.53
CA PHE A 92 -10.50 -5.78 -10.14
C PHE A 92 -9.18 -6.28 -9.55
N ILE A 93 -8.05 -5.92 -10.15
CA ILE A 93 -6.72 -6.27 -9.62
C ILE A 93 -6.52 -5.67 -8.23
N SER A 94 -6.85 -4.39 -8.06
CA SER A 94 -6.74 -3.72 -6.75
C SER A 94 -7.60 -4.41 -5.69
N SER A 95 -8.83 -4.77 -6.04
CA SER A 95 -9.74 -5.52 -5.14
C SER A 95 -9.22 -6.94 -4.82
N LEU A 96 -8.65 -7.64 -5.80
CA LEU A 96 -8.05 -8.96 -5.58
C LEU A 96 -6.81 -8.87 -4.66
N LEU A 97 -5.96 -7.86 -4.85
CA LEU A 97 -4.80 -7.62 -4.00
C LEU A 97 -5.22 -7.26 -2.57
N MET A 98 -6.28 -6.45 -2.41
CA MET A 98 -6.88 -6.13 -1.11
C MET A 98 -7.32 -7.40 -0.38
N TYR A 99 -8.08 -8.27 -1.06
CA TYR A 99 -8.46 -9.57 -0.51
C TYR A 99 -7.24 -10.44 -0.17
N GLY A 100 -6.24 -10.46 -1.06
CA GLY A 100 -4.97 -11.15 -0.88
C GLY A 100 -4.21 -10.71 0.38
N THR A 101 -4.21 -9.41 0.68
CA THR A 101 -3.62 -8.83 1.90
C THR A 101 -4.28 -9.40 3.15
N PHE A 102 -5.61 -9.40 3.23
CA PHE A 102 -6.32 -9.99 4.37
C PHE A 102 -6.06 -11.48 4.52
N ARG A 103 -5.97 -12.21 3.40
CA ARG A 103 -5.59 -13.62 3.41
C ARG A 103 -4.17 -13.83 3.94
N ASN A 104 -3.23 -12.96 3.58
CA ASN A 104 -1.87 -13.05 4.08
C ASN A 104 -1.79 -12.81 5.60
N LEU A 105 -2.63 -11.92 6.11
CA LEU A 105 -2.68 -11.54 7.53
C LEU A 105 -3.68 -12.35 8.36
N SER A 106 -4.25 -13.42 7.81
CA SER A 106 -5.21 -14.30 8.50
C SER A 106 -4.66 -14.93 9.79
N PHE A 107 -3.34 -14.95 10.00
CA PHE A 107 -2.73 -15.37 11.26
C PHE A 107 -3.12 -14.47 12.45
N LEU A 108 -3.55 -13.22 12.21
CA LEU A 108 -4.09 -12.32 13.23
C LEU A 108 -5.49 -12.75 13.74
N LYS A 109 -6.13 -13.73 13.09
CA LYS A 109 -7.46 -14.28 13.43
C LYS A 109 -8.51 -13.17 13.59
N GLU A 110 -9.14 -13.07 14.74
CA GLU A 110 -10.19 -12.10 15.04
C GLU A 110 -9.67 -10.67 15.15
N ASN A 111 -8.38 -10.51 15.49
CA ASN A 111 -7.76 -9.20 15.61
C ASN A 111 -7.47 -8.54 14.26
N LEU A 112 -7.65 -9.27 13.15
CA LEU A 112 -7.59 -8.73 11.79
C LEU A 112 -8.57 -7.55 11.60
N ILE A 113 -9.71 -7.55 12.30
CA ILE A 113 -10.72 -6.49 12.21
C ILE A 113 -10.15 -5.14 12.67
N PHE A 114 -9.25 -5.12 13.67
CA PHE A 114 -8.62 -3.87 14.11
C PHE A 114 -7.73 -3.26 13.03
N LEU A 115 -7.15 -4.10 12.18
CA LEU A 115 -6.30 -3.62 11.08
C LEU A 115 -7.09 -2.76 10.11
N ASN A 116 -8.35 -3.09 9.79
CA ASN A 116 -9.16 -2.29 8.88
C ASN A 116 -9.30 -0.83 9.31
N PHE A 117 -9.34 -0.60 10.61
CA PHE A 117 -9.61 0.72 11.16
C PHE A 117 -8.33 1.51 11.44
N THR A 118 -7.13 0.99 11.15
CA THR A 118 -5.88 1.72 11.46
C THR A 118 -5.53 2.81 10.45
N GLY A 119 -6.31 2.99 9.38
CA GLY A 119 -6.18 4.10 8.42
C GLY A 119 -5.48 3.76 7.12
N TRP A 120 -4.73 2.65 7.03
CA TRP A 120 -4.05 2.23 5.80
C TRP A 120 -4.97 2.04 4.59
N ILE A 121 -6.25 1.69 4.81
CA ILE A 121 -7.23 1.52 3.73
C ILE A 121 -7.42 2.81 2.95
N ILE A 122 -7.53 3.95 3.64
CA ILE A 122 -7.72 5.27 3.04
C ILE A 122 -6.64 5.52 2.00
N THR A 123 -5.42 5.26 2.42
CA THR A 123 -4.21 5.53 1.67
C THR A 123 -4.12 4.74 0.38
N ILE A 124 -4.53 3.48 0.38
CA ILE A 124 -4.51 2.62 -0.81
C ILE A 124 -5.80 2.69 -1.61
N SER A 125 -6.88 3.23 -1.04
CA SER A 125 -8.19 3.29 -1.68
C SER A 125 -8.39 4.61 -2.43
N TRP A 126 -7.89 5.72 -1.88
CA TRP A 126 -8.10 7.07 -2.45
C TRP A 126 -7.81 7.18 -3.93
N TRP A 127 -6.78 6.47 -4.43
CA TRP A 127 -6.40 6.53 -5.82
C TRP A 127 -6.26 5.16 -6.48
N MET A 128 -7.30 4.79 -7.24
CA MET A 128 -7.26 3.62 -8.11
C MET A 128 -6.28 3.83 -9.25
N GLY A 129 -5.45 2.82 -9.51
CA GLY A 129 -4.33 2.93 -10.45
C GLY A 129 -3.03 3.40 -9.80
N TYR A 130 -3.05 3.75 -8.51
CA TYR A 130 -1.82 3.89 -7.72
C TYR A 130 -1.32 2.52 -7.25
N VAL A 131 0.00 2.34 -7.21
CA VAL A 131 0.60 1.02 -6.94
C VAL A 131 0.77 0.67 -5.47
N ASP A 132 0.27 1.51 -4.57
CA ASP A 132 0.43 1.33 -3.12
C ASP A 132 -0.22 0.02 -2.64
N ILE A 133 -1.30 -0.41 -3.29
CA ILE A 133 -1.94 -1.69 -3.02
C ILE A 133 -0.99 -2.88 -3.27
N PHE A 134 -0.11 -2.81 -4.27
CA PHE A 134 0.90 -3.83 -4.51
C PHE A 134 1.95 -3.84 -3.40
N LEU A 135 2.41 -2.67 -2.95
CA LEU A 135 3.36 -2.57 -1.83
C LEU A 135 2.78 -3.19 -0.55
N ILE A 136 1.52 -2.88 -0.22
CA ILE A 136 0.83 -3.47 0.93
C ILE A 136 0.65 -4.98 0.76
N TYR A 137 0.26 -5.43 -0.43
CA TYR A 137 0.12 -6.87 -0.70
C TYR A 137 1.44 -7.62 -0.53
N PHE A 138 2.53 -7.17 -1.18
CA PHE A 138 3.82 -7.84 -1.09
C PHE A 138 4.42 -7.76 0.33
N SER A 139 4.28 -6.63 1.01
CA SER A 139 4.73 -6.51 2.41
C SER A 139 3.93 -7.39 3.36
N SER A 140 2.60 -7.50 3.19
CA SER A 140 1.77 -8.43 3.97
C SER A 140 2.22 -9.88 3.78
N TYR A 141 2.65 -10.24 2.57
CA TYR A 141 3.18 -11.58 2.31
C TYR A 141 4.55 -11.79 2.98
N LEU A 142 5.45 -10.81 2.93
CA LEU A 142 6.72 -10.87 3.66
C LEU A 142 6.50 -11.01 5.17
N ILE A 143 5.58 -10.23 5.75
CA ILE A 143 5.24 -10.31 7.17
C ILE A 143 4.72 -11.71 7.52
N LYS A 144 3.84 -12.30 6.69
CA LYS A 144 3.38 -13.68 6.86
C LYS A 144 4.52 -14.70 6.85
N LEU A 145 5.49 -14.56 5.94
CA LEU A 145 6.64 -15.45 5.87
C LEU A 145 7.53 -15.31 7.11
N ALA A 146 7.72 -14.08 7.60
CA ALA A 146 8.46 -13.81 8.83
C ALA A 146 7.76 -14.38 10.07
N TYR A 147 6.44 -14.19 10.18
CA TYR A 147 5.61 -14.73 11.26
C TYR A 147 5.71 -16.26 11.33
N ASN A 148 5.57 -16.94 10.18
CA ASN A 148 5.65 -18.39 10.11
C ASN A 148 7.10 -18.92 10.22
N LYS A 149 8.11 -18.04 10.29
CA LYS A 149 9.54 -18.38 10.26
C LYS A 149 9.91 -19.29 9.08
N GLN A 150 9.22 -19.12 7.96
CA GLN A 150 9.37 -19.94 6.77
C GLN A 150 9.48 -19.03 5.56
N ALA A 151 10.69 -18.89 5.03
CA ALA A 151 10.93 -18.09 3.85
C ALA A 151 12.04 -18.72 3.01
N LYS A 152 11.67 -19.24 1.84
CA LYS A 152 12.66 -19.69 0.84
C LYS A 152 13.40 -18.48 0.30
N ASN A 153 14.71 -18.62 0.08
CA ASN A 153 15.54 -17.52 -0.42
C ASN A 153 14.99 -16.93 -1.73
N LEU A 154 14.58 -17.78 -2.68
CA LEU A 154 14.00 -17.32 -3.94
C LEU A 154 12.74 -16.48 -3.73
N THR A 155 11.87 -16.88 -2.79
CA THR A 155 10.65 -16.13 -2.48
C THR A 155 10.96 -14.76 -1.88
N LEU A 156 11.94 -14.68 -0.97
CA LEU A 156 12.39 -13.39 -0.41
C LEU A 156 13.02 -12.50 -1.48
N PHE A 157 13.88 -13.06 -2.31
CA PHE A 157 14.50 -12.37 -3.43
C PHE A 157 13.45 -11.75 -4.36
N LEU A 158 12.47 -12.55 -4.79
CA LEU A 158 11.41 -12.08 -5.68
C LEU A 158 10.52 -11.05 -5.01
N LEU A 159 10.10 -11.25 -3.74
CA LEU A 159 9.24 -10.28 -3.04
C LEU A 159 9.93 -8.95 -2.79
N SER A 160 11.21 -8.96 -2.36
CA SER A 160 11.99 -7.73 -2.21
C SER A 160 12.17 -7.01 -3.55
N GLY A 161 12.45 -7.77 -4.62
CA GLY A 161 12.53 -7.22 -5.97
C GLY A 161 11.21 -6.60 -6.43
N MET A 162 10.08 -7.28 -6.22
CA MET A 162 8.75 -6.76 -6.61
C MET A 162 8.37 -5.50 -5.83
N ILE A 163 8.70 -5.42 -4.53
CA ILE A 163 8.47 -4.21 -3.72
C ILE A 163 9.25 -3.01 -4.31
N ILE A 164 10.53 -3.19 -4.61
CA ILE A 164 11.36 -2.11 -5.18
C ILE A 164 10.96 -1.77 -6.62
N PHE A 165 10.62 -2.77 -7.42
CA PHE A 165 10.14 -2.58 -8.77
C PHE A 165 8.84 -1.77 -8.81
N THR A 166 7.96 -2.03 -7.84
CA THR A 166 6.69 -1.33 -7.70
C THR A 166 6.92 0.14 -7.37
N HIS A 167 7.67 0.44 -6.30
CA HIS A 167 7.97 1.82 -5.92
C HIS A 167 9.31 1.84 -5.18
N SER A 168 10.39 2.22 -5.86
CA SER A 168 11.75 2.06 -5.32
C SER A 168 11.99 2.86 -4.03
N GLY A 169 11.57 4.12 -3.98
CA GLY A 169 11.71 4.98 -2.79
C GLY A 169 11.04 4.40 -1.54
N LEU A 170 9.70 4.23 -1.60
CA LEU A 170 8.94 3.61 -0.51
C LEU A 170 9.38 2.19 -0.18
N GLY A 171 9.69 1.40 -1.20
CA GLY A 171 10.04 0.00 -1.05
C GLY A 171 11.27 -0.22 -0.19
N ILE A 172 12.28 0.65 -0.29
CA ILE A 172 13.49 0.59 0.56
C ILE A 172 13.11 0.79 2.02
N PHE A 173 12.42 1.89 2.35
CA PHE A 173 12.01 2.17 3.73
C PHE A 173 11.09 1.09 4.28
N LEU A 174 10.16 0.58 3.47
CA LEU A 174 9.24 -0.49 3.86
C LEU A 174 9.99 -1.78 4.19
N LEU A 175 10.97 -2.17 3.37
CA LEU A 175 11.81 -3.33 3.63
C LEU A 175 12.64 -3.13 4.90
N ILE A 176 13.22 -1.95 5.13
CA ILE A 176 13.96 -1.66 6.36
C ILE A 176 13.05 -1.82 7.59
N THR A 177 11.85 -1.23 7.57
CA THR A 177 10.85 -1.37 8.64
C THR A 177 10.55 -2.85 8.94
N ILE A 178 10.31 -3.67 7.91
CA ILE A 178 10.04 -5.10 8.07
C ILE A 178 11.24 -5.84 8.68
N HIS A 179 12.47 -5.53 8.25
CA HIS A 179 13.68 -6.15 8.79
C HIS A 179 13.92 -5.78 10.26
N ILE A 180 13.69 -4.53 10.65
CA ILE A 180 13.81 -4.08 12.04
C ILE A 180 12.82 -4.83 12.94
N LEU A 181 11.56 -4.91 12.52
CA LEU A 181 10.52 -5.61 13.28
C LEU A 181 10.81 -7.10 13.44
N ASN A 182 11.36 -7.74 12.41
CA ASN A 182 11.61 -9.19 12.36
C ASN A 182 13.10 -9.53 12.43
N PHE A 183 13.88 -8.71 13.14
CA PHE A 183 15.35 -8.76 13.14
C PHE A 183 15.92 -10.15 13.35
N VAL A 184 15.42 -10.88 14.36
CA VAL A 184 15.91 -12.22 14.72
C VAL A 184 15.81 -13.22 13.55
N PHE A 185 14.77 -13.11 12.71
CA PHE A 185 14.55 -14.05 11.60
C PHE A 185 15.18 -13.54 10.29
N LEU A 186 15.04 -12.26 9.97
CA LEU A 186 15.40 -11.72 8.67
C LEU A 186 16.87 -11.26 8.56
N ILE A 187 17.59 -11.05 9.67
CA ILE A 187 18.99 -10.57 9.63
C ILE A 187 19.88 -11.51 8.79
N ASN A 188 19.70 -12.83 8.95
CA ASN A 188 20.43 -13.86 8.20
C ASN A 188 20.02 -13.94 6.72
N LYS A 189 18.96 -13.22 6.33
CA LYS A 189 18.42 -13.14 4.97
C LYS A 189 18.61 -11.77 4.32
N VAL A 190 19.24 -10.81 5.01
CA VAL A 190 19.49 -9.45 4.49
C VAL A 190 20.21 -9.46 3.15
N LYS A 191 21.20 -10.35 2.95
CA LYS A 191 21.89 -10.45 1.66
C LYS A 191 20.92 -10.81 0.52
N VAL A 192 19.98 -11.72 0.78
CA VAL A 192 19.02 -12.18 -0.24
C VAL A 192 18.01 -11.09 -0.56
N THR A 193 17.50 -10.39 0.46
CA THR A 193 16.56 -9.28 0.27
C THR A 193 17.24 -8.10 -0.42
N LEU A 194 18.50 -7.77 -0.07
CA LEU A 194 19.31 -6.74 -0.74
C LEU A 194 19.52 -7.07 -2.22
N LEU A 195 19.93 -8.30 -2.55
CA LEU A 195 20.10 -8.72 -3.95
C LEU A 195 18.77 -8.66 -4.72
N GLY A 196 17.67 -9.05 -4.09
CA GLY A 196 16.33 -8.90 -4.65
C GLY A 196 15.99 -7.44 -4.93
N SER A 197 16.26 -6.56 -3.97
CA SER A 197 16.05 -5.12 -4.12
C SER A 197 16.85 -4.51 -5.27
N ILE A 198 18.13 -4.87 -5.39
CA ILE A 198 18.98 -4.41 -6.51
C ILE A 198 18.40 -4.90 -7.84
N PHE A 199 17.99 -6.17 -7.91
CA PHE A 199 17.37 -6.73 -9.11
C PHE A 199 16.07 -5.98 -9.49
N GLY A 200 15.18 -5.74 -8.52
CA GLY A 200 13.95 -4.97 -8.73
C GLY A 200 14.22 -3.54 -9.22
N TYR A 201 15.25 -2.89 -8.66
CA TYR A 201 15.67 -1.56 -9.10
C TYR A 201 16.16 -1.58 -10.55
N LEU A 202 17.03 -2.54 -10.91
CA LEU A 202 17.54 -2.67 -12.28
C LEU A 202 16.41 -2.92 -13.29
N LEU A 203 15.42 -3.75 -12.95
CA LEU A 203 14.24 -3.96 -13.79
C LEU A 203 13.43 -2.67 -13.97
N ASN A 204 13.27 -1.88 -12.91
CA ASN A 204 12.57 -0.61 -13.01
C ASN A 204 13.33 0.37 -13.91
N GLN A 205 14.65 0.46 -13.77
CA GLN A 205 15.48 1.30 -14.64
C GLN A 205 15.42 0.86 -16.10
N PHE A 206 15.45 -0.44 -16.36
CA PHE A 206 15.27 -0.98 -17.70
C PHE A 206 13.92 -0.58 -18.30
N TYR A 207 12.83 -0.68 -17.52
CA TYR A 207 11.52 -0.21 -17.95
C TYR A 207 11.50 1.30 -18.25
N LEU A 208 12.06 2.13 -17.37
CA LEU A 208 12.09 3.59 -17.56
C LEU A 208 12.86 3.98 -18.83
N GLN A 209 13.93 3.26 -19.15
CA GLN A 209 14.66 3.42 -20.41
C GLN A 209 13.82 3.04 -21.63
N LEU A 210 13.04 1.95 -21.57
CA LEU A 210 12.16 1.53 -22.67
C LEU A 210 11.13 2.61 -23.04
N ILE A 211 10.60 3.32 -22.05
CA ILE A 211 9.62 4.39 -22.26
C ILE A 211 10.25 5.77 -22.49
N LYS A 212 11.59 5.84 -22.62
CA LYS A 212 12.38 7.09 -22.74
C LYS A 212 11.97 8.13 -21.68
N TYR A 213 11.82 7.67 -20.44
CA TYR A 213 11.43 8.53 -19.33
C TYR A 213 12.45 9.64 -19.12
N ASP A 214 11.98 10.87 -18.92
CA ASP A 214 12.87 11.98 -18.59
C ASP A 214 13.35 11.87 -17.14
N PHE A 215 14.61 11.49 -16.99
CA PHE A 215 15.25 11.36 -15.68
C PHE A 215 15.47 12.69 -14.96
N SER A 216 15.44 13.83 -15.67
CA SER A 216 15.57 15.15 -15.05
C SER A 216 14.41 15.44 -14.08
N GLU A 217 13.23 14.85 -14.32
CA GLU A 217 12.04 14.97 -13.48
C GLU A 217 11.82 13.79 -12.53
N SER A 218 12.83 12.93 -12.33
CA SER A 218 12.65 11.77 -11.47
C SER A 218 12.40 12.17 -10.01
N ARG A 219 11.45 11.51 -9.34
CA ARG A 219 11.22 11.76 -7.90
C ARG A 219 12.43 11.50 -7.02
N LEU A 220 13.35 10.64 -7.45
CA LEU A 220 14.59 10.39 -6.73
C LEU A 220 15.58 11.54 -6.88
N SER A 221 15.74 12.12 -8.08
CA SER A 221 16.59 13.31 -8.29
C SER A 221 16.01 14.51 -7.53
N SER A 222 14.70 14.71 -7.60
CA SER A 222 13.98 15.75 -6.87
C SER A 222 14.03 15.55 -5.34
N ALA A 223 13.91 14.33 -4.82
CA ALA A 223 14.06 14.05 -3.37
C ALA A 223 15.51 14.21 -2.87
N LEU A 224 16.50 14.19 -3.76
CA LEU A 224 17.92 14.42 -3.45
C LEU A 224 18.34 15.87 -3.69
N ASP A 225 17.46 16.71 -4.24
CA ASP A 225 17.66 18.15 -4.27
C ASP A 225 17.64 18.69 -2.82
N LYS A 226 18.69 19.42 -2.45
CA LYS A 226 18.89 19.87 -1.07
C LYS A 226 17.83 20.85 -0.59
N GLU A 227 17.34 21.73 -1.47
CA GLU A 227 16.35 22.75 -1.10
C GLU A 227 14.99 22.09 -0.88
N ILE A 228 14.60 21.22 -1.81
CA ILE A 228 13.36 20.43 -1.74
C ILE A 228 13.37 19.50 -0.52
N LEU A 229 14.49 18.79 -0.30
CA LEU A 229 14.65 17.90 0.85
C LEU A 229 14.52 18.67 2.17
N PHE A 230 15.17 19.83 2.28
CA PHE A 230 15.09 20.65 3.48
C PHE A 230 13.66 21.16 3.73
N GLU A 231 12.99 21.65 2.68
CA GLU A 231 11.60 22.10 2.77
C GLU A 231 10.66 20.97 3.22
N ASN A 232 10.77 19.80 2.60
CA ASN A 232 9.98 18.62 2.96
C ASN A 232 10.23 18.19 4.41
N ILE A 233 11.48 18.21 4.89
CA ILE A 233 11.81 17.92 6.28
C ILE A 233 11.18 18.92 7.24
N VAL A 234 11.33 20.22 6.98
CA VAL A 234 10.77 21.28 7.82
C VAL A 234 9.25 21.17 7.88
N ASN A 235 8.58 20.91 6.75
CA ASN A 235 7.13 20.77 6.69
C ASN A 235 6.64 19.48 7.35
N GLY A 236 7.36 18.38 7.19
CA GLY A 236 7.08 17.13 7.90
C GLY A 236 7.15 17.29 9.41
N VAL A 237 8.17 17.98 9.91
CA VAL A 237 8.33 18.28 11.35
C VAL A 237 7.23 19.22 11.85
N LYS A 238 6.90 20.28 11.10
CA LYS A 238 5.81 21.21 11.45
C LYS A 238 4.45 20.53 11.53
N ASN A 239 4.24 19.50 10.70
CA ASN A 239 2.95 18.83 10.56
C ASN A 239 2.91 17.41 11.17
N VAL A 240 3.83 17.06 12.07
CA VAL A 240 3.90 15.73 12.71
C VAL A 240 2.54 15.26 13.21
N LEU A 241 1.82 16.11 13.95
CA LEU A 241 0.51 15.73 14.50
C LEU A 241 -0.51 15.39 13.40
N SER A 242 -0.54 16.17 12.32
CA SER A 242 -1.41 15.92 11.17
C SER A 242 -1.00 14.66 10.40
N ILE A 243 0.30 14.36 10.29
CA ILE A 243 0.80 13.10 9.69
C ILE A 243 0.37 11.88 10.53
N PHE A 244 0.46 11.97 11.85
CA PHE A 244 -0.02 10.89 12.71
C PHE A 244 -1.54 10.78 12.70
N ASN A 245 -2.26 11.91 12.62
CA ASN A 245 -3.73 11.94 12.60
C ASN A 245 -4.32 11.40 11.28
N SER A 246 -3.69 11.71 10.15
CA SER A 246 -4.10 11.24 8.83
C SER A 246 -3.96 9.72 8.66
N SER A 247 -2.89 9.16 9.22
CA SER A 247 -2.37 7.86 8.79
C SER A 247 -2.66 6.73 9.76
N ILE A 248 -2.67 7.04 11.07
CA ILE A 248 -2.55 6.07 12.18
C ILE A 248 -3.40 6.52 13.40
N PHE A 249 -4.21 7.59 13.34
CA PHE A 249 -4.89 8.18 14.52
C PHE A 249 -5.56 7.17 15.47
N ILE A 250 -6.29 6.23 14.89
CA ILE A 250 -6.99 5.18 15.63
C ILE A 250 -6.02 4.25 16.35
N PHE A 251 -4.87 3.99 15.73
CA PHE A 251 -3.80 3.19 16.30
C PHE A 251 -2.98 3.97 17.33
N SER A 252 -2.77 5.28 17.18
CA SER A 252 -2.20 6.10 18.25
C SER A 252 -3.14 6.16 19.45
N LEU A 253 -4.46 6.28 19.25
CA LEU A 253 -5.46 6.15 20.32
C LEU A 253 -5.45 4.75 20.96
N LEU A 254 -5.30 3.69 20.17
CA LEU A 254 -5.20 2.30 20.65
C LEU A 254 -3.93 2.10 21.49
N ILE A 255 -2.78 2.61 21.04
CA ILE A 255 -1.52 2.61 21.80
C ILE A 255 -1.69 3.37 23.11
N ILE A 256 -2.25 4.58 23.07
CA ILE A 256 -2.46 5.42 24.26
C ILE A 256 -3.37 4.68 25.25
N TYR A 257 -4.49 4.13 24.80
CA TYR A 257 -5.42 3.37 25.63
C TYR A 257 -4.77 2.13 26.27
N LEU A 258 -3.98 1.37 25.51
CA LEU A 258 -3.31 0.17 26.01
C LEU A 258 -2.12 0.50 26.93
N ALA A 259 -1.43 1.62 26.68
CA ALA A 259 -0.37 2.15 27.53
C ALA A 259 -0.92 2.60 28.89
N PHE A 260 -2.07 3.30 28.92
CA PHE A 260 -2.77 3.66 30.17
C PHE A 260 -3.21 2.44 31.00
N LYS A 261 -3.46 1.30 30.34
CA LYS A 261 -3.79 0.03 31.01
C LYS A 261 -2.55 -0.70 31.56
N GLY A 262 -1.33 -0.18 31.38
CA GLY A 262 -0.08 -0.75 31.93
C GLY A 262 0.29 -2.14 31.38
N THR A 263 -0.33 -2.58 30.28
CA THR A 263 -0.20 -3.96 29.75
C THR A 263 0.49 -4.01 28.38
N PHE A 264 0.86 -2.86 27.84
CA PHE A 264 1.35 -2.73 26.47
C PHE A 264 2.83 -3.08 26.36
N LYS A 265 3.15 -4.12 25.57
CA LYS A 265 4.53 -4.51 25.29
C LYS A 265 5.03 -3.75 24.07
N ILE A 266 5.71 -2.63 24.29
CA ILE A 266 6.48 -1.96 23.23
C ILE A 266 7.89 -2.54 23.22
N ASN A 267 8.27 -3.14 22.10
CA ASN A 267 9.67 -3.49 21.84
C ASN A 267 10.39 -2.27 21.23
N LYS A 268 11.66 -2.06 21.57
CA LYS A 268 12.54 -1.04 20.97
C LYS A 268 12.50 -1.07 19.44
N ASN A 269 12.38 -2.26 18.85
CA ASN A 269 12.27 -2.42 17.39
C ASN A 269 11.04 -1.73 16.80
N ILE A 270 9.92 -1.64 17.53
CA ILE A 270 8.69 -0.99 17.08
C ILE A 270 8.90 0.52 17.01
N ILE A 271 9.53 1.09 18.04
CA ILE A 271 9.87 2.52 18.09
C ILE A 271 10.83 2.86 16.94
N LEU A 272 11.89 2.06 16.76
CA LEU A 272 12.86 2.27 15.69
C LEU A 272 12.20 2.17 14.31
N ALA A 273 11.34 1.17 14.09
CA ALA A 273 10.59 1.00 12.85
C ALA A 273 9.65 2.18 12.55
N LEU A 274 9.00 2.76 13.57
CA LEU A 274 8.18 3.97 13.44
C LEU A 274 9.01 5.20 13.07
N ILE A 275 10.20 5.36 13.67
CA ILE A 275 11.12 6.45 13.33
C ILE A 275 11.55 6.33 11.87
N ILE A 276 11.93 5.12 11.42
CA ILE A 276 12.27 4.89 10.01
C ILE A 276 11.09 5.17 9.08
N ALA A 277 9.88 4.73 9.44
CA ALA A 277 8.68 5.02 8.67
C ALA A 277 8.42 6.53 8.55
N PHE A 278 8.60 7.27 9.65
CA PHE A 278 8.43 8.73 9.67
C PHE A 278 9.48 9.43 8.81
N LEU A 279 10.76 9.06 8.95
CA LEU A 279 11.83 9.63 8.13
C LEU A 279 11.60 9.36 6.64
N GLY A 280 11.25 8.11 6.29
CA GLY A 280 10.95 7.75 4.91
C GLY A 280 9.76 8.51 4.32
N SER A 281 8.75 8.82 5.15
CA SER A 281 7.59 9.59 4.69
C SER A 281 7.90 11.06 4.49
N VAL A 282 8.77 11.65 5.31
CA VAL A 282 9.06 13.09 5.29
C VAL A 282 10.04 13.49 4.19
N ILE A 283 10.83 12.55 3.67
CA ILE A 283 11.73 12.79 2.53
C ILE A 283 10.95 12.99 1.22
N LEU A 284 9.69 12.56 1.16
CA LEU A 284 8.89 12.52 -0.05
C LEU A 284 7.68 13.48 0.05
N TYR A 285 7.16 13.92 -1.10
CA TYR A 285 6.09 14.94 -1.19
C TYR A 285 4.74 14.57 -0.57
N ASP A 286 4.46 13.28 -0.37
CA ASP A 286 3.16 12.77 0.07
C ASP A 286 3.23 12.11 1.45
N THR A 287 3.53 12.97 2.43
CA THR A 287 4.01 12.56 3.75
C THR A 287 3.00 11.69 4.51
N SER A 288 1.71 12.03 4.53
CA SER A 288 0.71 11.25 5.27
C SER A 288 0.49 9.86 4.68
N ARG A 289 0.28 9.78 3.37
CA ARG A 289 0.08 8.47 2.73
C ARG A 289 1.29 7.57 2.89
N TYR A 290 2.47 8.11 2.61
CA TYR A 290 3.70 7.32 2.71
C TYR A 290 3.93 6.85 4.13
N PHE A 291 3.61 7.68 5.14
CA PHE A 291 3.68 7.24 6.52
C PHE A 291 2.71 6.09 6.82
N SER A 292 1.48 6.12 6.31
CA SER A 292 0.52 5.02 6.50
C SER A 292 1.00 3.70 5.86
N ILE A 293 1.57 3.75 4.65
CA ILE A 293 2.13 2.56 3.98
C ILE A 293 3.35 2.02 4.75
N LEU A 294 4.28 2.90 5.13
CA LEU A 294 5.51 2.52 5.82
C LEU A 294 5.27 2.02 7.25
N SER A 295 4.20 2.47 7.89
CA SER A 295 3.81 2.03 9.24
C SER A 295 2.95 0.77 9.24
N PHE A 296 2.40 0.34 8.11
CA PHE A 296 1.58 -0.86 8.01
C PHE A 296 2.22 -2.11 8.68
N PRO A 297 3.51 -2.43 8.47
CA PRO A 297 4.16 -3.54 9.18
C PRO A 297 4.19 -3.36 10.70
N VAL A 298 4.40 -2.13 11.16
CA VAL A 298 4.41 -1.79 12.60
C VAL A 298 3.03 -2.07 13.20
N VAL A 299 1.98 -1.64 12.51
CA VAL A 299 0.59 -1.87 12.93
C VAL A 299 0.30 -3.36 13.08
N VAL A 300 0.67 -4.15 12.07
CA VAL A 300 0.50 -5.61 12.11
C VAL A 300 1.25 -6.23 13.29
N SER A 301 2.52 -5.87 13.50
CA SER A 301 3.32 -6.38 14.62
C SER A 301 2.72 -6.01 15.98
N LEU A 302 2.18 -4.79 16.13
CA LEU A 302 1.56 -4.37 17.38
C LEU A 302 0.24 -5.07 17.67
N ILE A 303 -0.58 -5.32 16.64
CA ILE A 303 -1.81 -6.12 16.79
C ILE A 303 -1.47 -7.54 17.23
N ASP A 304 -0.46 -8.17 16.63
CA ASP A 304 -0.03 -9.52 16.97
C ASP A 304 0.48 -9.63 18.43
N LEU A 305 1.37 -8.72 18.82
CA LEU A 305 1.97 -8.68 20.17
C LEU A 305 0.93 -8.47 21.28
N ASN A 306 -0.17 -7.78 20.99
CA ASN A 306 -1.21 -7.44 21.97
C ASN A 306 -2.54 -8.19 21.72
N SER A 307 -2.46 -9.30 20.98
CA SER A 307 -3.62 -10.05 20.50
C SER A 307 -4.58 -10.51 21.61
N SER A 308 -4.06 -10.89 22.77
CA SER A 308 -4.86 -11.30 23.93
C SER A 308 -5.62 -10.14 24.56
N GLN A 309 -5.00 -8.95 24.68
CA GLN A 309 -5.67 -7.78 25.24
C GLN A 309 -6.72 -7.21 24.27
N LEU A 310 -6.47 -7.29 22.96
CA LEU A 310 -7.41 -6.85 21.93
C LEU A 310 -8.68 -7.70 21.86
N SER A 311 -8.57 -9.01 22.11
CA SER A 311 -9.75 -9.89 22.14
C SER A 311 -10.78 -9.48 23.21
N LEU A 312 -10.33 -8.86 24.31
CA LEU A 312 -11.20 -8.34 25.38
C LEU A 312 -11.94 -7.05 24.97
N LEU A 313 -11.47 -6.37 23.92
CA LEU A 313 -12.06 -5.14 23.38
C LEU A 313 -13.09 -5.39 22.27
N LYS A 314 -13.47 -6.65 22.00
CA LYS A 314 -14.44 -7.05 20.97
C LYS A 314 -15.74 -6.24 20.95
N TYR A 315 -16.20 -5.74 22.10
CA TYR A 315 -17.43 -4.95 22.22
C TYR A 315 -17.24 -3.43 22.03
N LYS A 316 -16.00 -2.93 21.91
CA LYS A 316 -15.69 -1.51 21.65
C LYS A 316 -15.43 -1.20 20.17
N VAL A 317 -15.72 -2.15 19.27
CA VAL A 317 -15.68 -1.99 17.81
C VAL A 317 -16.52 -0.78 17.34
N HIS A 318 -17.57 -0.40 18.08
CA HIS A 318 -18.34 0.82 17.82
C HIS A 318 -17.51 2.11 17.89
N LEU A 319 -16.51 2.19 18.77
CA LEU A 319 -15.62 3.36 18.90
C LEU A 319 -14.60 3.44 17.74
N LEU A 320 -14.19 2.29 17.22
CA LEU A 320 -13.33 2.13 16.04
C LEU A 320 -14.07 2.48 14.74
N ILE A 321 -15.35 2.08 14.66
CA ILE A 321 -16.24 2.47 13.57
C ILE A 321 -16.43 3.99 13.58
N PHE A 322 -16.75 4.59 14.74
CA PHE A 322 -16.99 6.04 14.86
C PHE A 322 -15.79 6.90 14.43
N THR A 323 -14.58 6.47 14.78
CA THR A 323 -13.33 7.17 14.43
C THR A 323 -12.95 7.02 12.95
N SER A 324 -13.49 6.01 12.25
CA SER A 324 -13.30 5.85 10.80
C SER A 324 -14.09 6.87 9.98
N PHE A 325 -15.11 7.48 10.60
CA PHE A 325 -15.89 8.61 10.07
C PHE A 325 -15.35 9.98 10.51
N TRP A 326 -14.27 10.03 11.31
CA TRP A 326 -13.66 11.30 11.66
C TRP A 326 -12.97 11.89 10.43
N PRO A 327 -13.14 13.19 10.12
CA PRO A 327 -12.53 13.81 8.95
C PRO A 327 -11.01 13.66 9.04
N LYS A 328 -10.45 12.87 8.13
CA LYS A 328 -9.01 12.64 8.09
C LYS A 328 -8.41 13.68 7.18
N THR A 329 -7.50 14.45 7.75
CA THR A 329 -6.66 15.34 6.96
C THR A 329 -5.64 14.52 6.19
N HIS A 330 -5.24 14.96 5.01
CA HIS A 330 -4.17 14.37 4.22
C HIS A 330 -3.24 15.47 3.76
N ILE A 331 -1.95 15.25 3.89
CA ILE A 331 -0.94 16.24 3.58
C ILE A 331 -0.30 15.88 2.25
N TRP A 332 -0.59 16.68 1.23
CA TRP A 332 -0.02 16.57 -0.10
C TRP A 332 0.48 17.95 -0.55
N GLU A 333 1.70 18.03 -1.09
CA GLU A 333 2.30 19.29 -1.58
C GLU A 333 2.16 20.46 -0.57
N ASN A 334 2.45 20.19 0.70
CA ASN A 334 2.36 21.16 1.81
C ASN A 334 0.96 21.70 2.12
N ARG A 335 -0.12 21.06 1.60
CA ARG A 335 -1.52 21.42 1.87
C ARG A 335 -2.26 20.28 2.57
N SER A 336 -3.19 20.64 3.44
CA SER A 336 -4.07 19.70 4.14
C SER A 336 -5.41 19.57 3.40
N TYR A 337 -5.73 18.37 2.96
CA TYR A 337 -6.97 18.01 2.27
C TYR A 337 -7.86 17.17 3.20
N GLN A 338 -9.17 17.39 3.19
CA GLN A 338 -10.13 16.54 3.91
C GLN A 338 -10.80 15.50 3.00
N ASP A 339 -10.80 15.77 1.68
CA ASP A 339 -11.28 14.89 0.62
C ASP A 339 -10.13 14.58 -0.36
N SER A 340 -10.36 13.63 -1.27
CA SER A 340 -9.38 13.36 -2.34
C SER A 340 -9.09 14.65 -3.12
N PRO A 341 -7.82 15.02 -3.33
CA PRO A 341 -7.46 16.20 -4.12
C PRO A 341 -7.88 16.08 -5.60
N PHE A 342 -8.36 14.89 -5.99
CA PHE A 342 -8.80 14.54 -7.33
C PHE A 342 -10.29 14.21 -7.37
N SER A 343 -11.13 14.93 -6.62
CA SER A 343 -12.59 14.76 -6.60
C SER A 343 -13.23 14.89 -7.99
N ASP A 344 -12.59 15.65 -8.87
CA ASP A 344 -13.08 15.93 -10.23
C ASP A 344 -12.73 14.81 -11.23
N GLN A 345 -11.91 13.84 -10.82
CA GLN A 345 -11.51 12.72 -11.67
C GLN A 345 -12.63 11.68 -11.81
N VAL A 346 -12.53 10.88 -12.87
CA VAL A 346 -13.47 9.79 -13.13
C VAL A 346 -13.51 8.86 -11.92
N THR A 347 -14.72 8.52 -11.45
CA THR A 347 -14.95 7.54 -10.40
C THR A 347 -15.36 6.20 -11.01
N ILE A 348 -15.21 5.11 -10.24
CA ILE A 348 -15.67 3.79 -10.69
C ILE A 348 -17.18 3.77 -10.98
N TYR A 349 -17.98 4.58 -10.27
CA TYR A 349 -19.42 4.71 -10.51
C TYR A 349 -19.73 5.31 -11.88
N LYS A 350 -18.97 6.34 -12.29
CA LYS A 350 -19.09 6.93 -13.62
C LYS A 350 -18.73 5.89 -14.69
N ILE A 351 -17.68 5.10 -14.48
CA ILE A 351 -17.29 4.01 -15.40
C ILE A 351 -18.39 2.96 -15.54
N PHE A 352 -18.97 2.50 -14.42
CA PHE A 352 -20.09 1.56 -14.47
C PHE A 352 -21.31 2.16 -15.19
N LYS A 353 -21.66 3.41 -14.90
CA LYS A 353 -22.76 4.11 -15.57
C LYS A 353 -22.53 4.22 -17.08
N ASP A 354 -21.33 4.66 -17.49
CA ASP A 354 -20.97 4.83 -18.89
C ASP A 354 -20.96 3.48 -19.64
N LEU A 355 -20.50 2.40 -19.00
CA LEU A 355 -20.55 1.05 -19.57
C LEU A 355 -21.98 0.53 -19.73
N ILE A 356 -22.84 0.72 -18.72
CA ILE A 356 -24.26 0.34 -18.83
C ILE A 356 -24.88 1.09 -20.00
N THR A 357 -24.64 2.40 -20.12
CA THR A 357 -25.15 3.23 -21.23
C THR A 357 -24.54 2.86 -22.59
N TYR A 358 -23.35 2.27 -22.61
CA TYR A 358 -22.72 1.79 -23.85
C TYR A 358 -23.30 0.46 -24.33
N PHE A 359 -23.75 -0.40 -23.41
CA PHE A 359 -24.28 -1.73 -23.71
C PHE A 359 -25.81 -1.80 -23.83
N PHE A 360 -26.53 -0.84 -23.23
CA PHE A 360 -27.99 -0.70 -23.26
C PHE A 360 -28.37 0.63 -23.87
#